data_AF-A0A9D2UFG0-F1
#
_entry.id   AF-A0A9D2UFG0-F1
#
_cell.length_a   1.000
_cell.length_b   1.000
_cell.length_c   1.000
_cell.angle_alpha   90.00
_cell.angle_beta   90.00
_cell.angle_gamma   90.00
#
_symmetry.space_group_name_H-M   'P 1'
#
loop_
_entity.id
_entity.type
_entity.pdbx_description
1 polymer ?
#
loop_
_entity_poly.entity_id
_entity_poly.type
_entity_poly.pdbx_seq_one_letter_code
_entity_poly.pdbx_strand_id
1 'polypeptide(L)'
;RLLVIFHGLQMGIRGDSTSYIYDAGVLPDDAVITLQEEELTAYEWVAPEDLGNYFDQGQAYRLQQAFRALQTGAVYEFSSDSPAR
;
A
#
# COMPACT_ATOMS: atom_id res chain seq x y z
N ARG A 1 -1.24 -12.53 -2.80
CA ARG A 1 -0.35 -12.97 -1.68
C ARG A 1 -0.27 -11.87 -0.63
N LEU A 2 -0.29 -12.15 0.68
CA LEU A 2 -0.10 -11.11 1.71
C LEU A 2 1.33 -10.56 1.67
N LEU A 3 1.49 -9.22 1.67
CA LEU A 3 2.78 -8.54 1.58
C LEU A 3 3.09 -7.72 2.82
N VAL A 4 2.08 -7.01 3.34
CA VAL A 4 2.23 -6.14 4.50
C VAL A 4 1.06 -6.31 5.45
N ILE A 5 1.38 -6.34 6.74
CA ILE A 5 0.44 -6.16 7.84
C ILE A 5 0.83 -4.85 8.55
N PHE A 6 -0.14 -3.98 8.81
CA PHE A 6 0.07 -2.77 9.60
C PHE A 6 -0.95 -2.69 10.72
N HIS A 7 -0.46 -2.51 11.94
CA HIS A 7 -1.24 -2.31 13.15
C HIS A 7 -1.24 -0.83 13.53
N GLY A 8 -2.33 -0.13 13.26
CA GLY A 8 -2.53 1.23 13.70
C GLY A 8 -3.16 1.24 15.08
N LEU A 9 -2.45 1.72 16.10
CA LEU A 9 -2.98 1.89 17.45
C LEU A 9 -3.12 3.38 17.74
N GLN A 10 -4.18 3.76 18.45
CA GLN A 10 -4.42 5.12 18.94
C GLN A 10 -4.32 6.22 17.85
N MET A 11 -4.77 5.92 16.62
CA MET A 11 -4.62 6.82 15.46
C MET A 11 -5.64 7.97 15.41
N GLY A 12 -6.00 8.55 16.56
CA GLY A 12 -6.98 9.64 16.67
C GLY A 12 -8.36 9.23 16.17
N ILE A 13 -8.95 10.00 15.25
CA ILE A 13 -10.29 9.73 14.69
C ILE A 13 -10.36 8.37 13.98
N ARG A 14 -9.24 7.87 13.44
CA ARG A 14 -9.19 6.54 12.83
C ARG A 14 -9.26 5.40 13.85
N GLY A 15 -8.96 5.67 15.13
CA GLY A 15 -8.92 4.67 16.19
C GLY A 15 -7.90 3.56 15.94
N ASP A 16 -8.11 2.42 16.61
CA ASP A 16 -7.32 1.22 16.41
C ASP A 16 -7.76 0.53 15.11
N SER A 17 -6.80 0.18 14.26
CA SER A 17 -7.05 -0.40 12.94
C SER A 17 -5.97 -1.41 12.55
N THR A 18 -6.31 -2.31 11.64
CA THR A 18 -5.32 -3.16 10.97
C THR A 18 -5.51 -3.03 9.47
N SER A 19 -4.41 -2.79 8.75
CA SER A 19 -4.39 -2.69 7.29
C SER A 19 -3.57 -3.85 6.73
N TYR A 20 -4.04 -4.40 5.61
CA TYR A 20 -3.37 -5.49 4.91
C TYR A 20 -3.14 -5.07 3.46
N ILE A 21 -1.94 -5.32 2.95
CA ILE A 21 -1.63 -5.14 1.52
C ILE A 21 -1.39 -6.50 0.91
N TYR A 22 -2.08 -6.77 -0.18
CA TYR A 22 -1.96 -8.01 -0.94
C TYR A 22 -1.46 -7.73 -2.35
N ASP A 23 -0.63 -8.64 -2.84
CA ASP A 23 -0.40 -8.84 -4.26
C ASP A 23 -1.70 -9.32 -4.92
N ALA A 24 -2.26 -8.46 -5.77
CA ALA A 24 -3.47 -8.69 -6.55
C ALA A 24 -3.20 -9.30 -7.94
N GLY A 25 -1.94 -9.60 -8.26
CA GLY A 25 -1.53 -10.08 -9.58
C GLY A 25 -1.22 -8.94 -10.54
N VAL A 26 -1.17 -9.28 -11.83
CA VAL A 26 -0.82 -8.36 -12.92
C VAL A 26 -2.02 -8.25 -13.84
N LEU A 27 -2.40 -7.01 -14.18
CA LEU A 27 -3.41 -6.76 -15.20
C LEU A 27 -2.81 -7.06 -16.59
N PRO A 28 -3.53 -7.74 -17.48
CA PRO A 28 -3.08 -7.91 -18.86
C PRO A 28 -3.01 -6.57 -19.59
N ASP A 29 -2.15 -6.49 -20.62
CA ASP A 29 -1.88 -5.25 -21.35
C ASP A 29 -3.13 -4.63 -22.01
N ASP A 30 -4.14 -5.46 -22.31
CA ASP A 30 -5.42 -5.06 -22.90
C ASP A 30 -6.55 -4.90 -21.88
N ALA A 31 -6.23 -4.89 -20.57
CA ALA A 31 -7.22 -4.68 -19.53
C ALA A 31 -7.91 -3.31 -19.66
N VAL A 32 -9.24 -3.33 -19.70
CA VAL A 32 -10.05 -2.12 -19.66
C VAL A 32 -10.35 -1.78 -18.20
N ILE A 33 -9.87 -0.64 -17.74
CA ILE A 33 -10.16 -0.12 -16.40
C ILE A 33 -11.35 0.85 -16.50
N THR A 34 -12.49 0.43 -15.97
CA THR A 34 -13.68 1.29 -15.83
C THR A 34 -13.70 1.88 -14.43
N LEU A 35 -13.66 3.22 -14.36
CA LEU A 35 -13.70 3.95 -13.10
C LEU A 35 -15.12 4.06 -12.54
N GLN A 36 -15.24 4.07 -11.21
CA GLN A 36 -16.46 4.48 -10.50
C GLN A 36 -16.28 5.95 -10.13
N GLU A 37 -16.85 6.86 -10.92
CA GLU A 37 -16.57 8.30 -10.82
C GLU A 37 -16.88 8.89 -9.44
N GLU A 38 -17.76 8.25 -8.66
CA GLU A 38 -18.10 8.66 -7.29
C GLU A 38 -16.98 8.38 -6.26
N GLU A 39 -16.12 7.39 -6.51
CA GLU A 39 -15.13 6.88 -5.54
C GLU A 39 -13.69 6.97 -6.07
N LEU A 40 -13.49 6.85 -7.40
CA LEU A 40 -12.19 6.84 -8.04
C LEU A 40 -12.25 7.61 -9.37
N THR A 41 -11.60 8.77 -9.41
CA THR A 41 -11.68 9.70 -10.55
C THR A 41 -10.55 9.57 -11.55
N ALA A 42 -9.45 8.92 -11.17
CA ALA A 42 -8.30 8.68 -12.04
C ALA A 42 -7.49 7.47 -11.56
N TYR A 43 -6.70 6.90 -12.47
CA TYR A 43 -5.66 5.94 -12.14
C TYR A 43 -4.43 6.20 -13.00
N GLU A 44 -3.26 5.80 -12.50
CA GLU A 44 -2.01 5.86 -13.24
C GLU A 44 -1.05 4.77 -12.77
N TRP A 45 -0.09 4.43 -13.62
CA TRP A 45 1.00 3.52 -13.29
C TRP A 45 2.15 4.31 -12.68
N VAL A 46 2.51 4.00 -11.43
CA VAL A 46 3.51 4.74 -10.65
C VAL A 46 4.70 3.84 -10.31
N ALA A 47 5.91 4.35 -10.50
CA ALA A 47 7.12 3.64 -10.07
C ALA A 47 7.25 3.67 -8.54
N PRO A 48 7.78 2.60 -7.89
CA PRO A 48 7.89 2.54 -6.43
C PRO A 48 8.63 3.72 -5.78
N GLU A 49 9.63 4.28 -6.46
CA GLU A 49 10.40 5.45 -6.03
C GLU A 49 9.57 6.74 -5.98
N ASP A 50 8.49 6.85 -6.76
CA ASP A 50 7.66 8.05 -6.87
C ASP A 50 6.47 8.06 -5.89
N LEU A 51 6.26 6.98 -5.12
CA LEU A 51 5.14 6.85 -4.19
C LEU A 51 5.07 7.96 -3.14
N GLY A 52 6.20 8.59 -2.80
CA GLY A 52 6.25 9.74 -1.89
C GLY A 52 5.54 10.99 -2.40
N ASN A 53 5.25 11.06 -3.71
CA ASN A 53 4.46 12.14 -4.29
C ASN A 53 2.95 11.97 -4.05
N TYR A 54 2.49 10.77 -3.66
CA TYR A 54 1.08 10.41 -3.53
C TYR A 54 0.65 10.11 -2.09
N PHE A 55 1.57 9.60 -1.28
CA PHE A 55 1.30 9.15 0.07
C PHE A 55 2.18 9.86 1.07
N ASP A 56 1.72 9.93 2.34
CA ASP A 56 2.59 10.31 3.43
C ASP A 56 3.79 9.35 3.54
N GLN A 57 4.87 9.83 4.18
CA GLN A 57 6.14 9.09 4.27
C GLN A 57 5.99 7.67 4.83
N GLY A 58 5.13 7.49 5.84
CA GLY A 58 4.92 6.19 6.47
C GLY A 58 4.21 5.21 5.55
N GLN A 59 3.18 5.68 4.84
CA GLN A 59 2.43 4.87 3.90
C GLN A 59 3.25 4.55 2.64
N ALA A 60 3.98 5.53 2.09
CA ALA A 60 4.91 5.33 0.99
C ALA A 60 5.97 4.28 1.34
N TYR A 61 6.57 4.38 2.53
CA TYR A 61 7.55 3.39 3.00
C TYR A 61 6.96 1.98 3.08
N ARG A 62 5.75 1.81 3.65
CA ARG A 62 5.09 0.49 3.72
C ARG A 62 4.84 -0.09 2.33
N LEU A 63 4.41 0.73 1.37
CA LEU A 63 4.21 0.29 -0.02
C LEU A 63 5.54 -0.12 -0.68
N GLN A 64 6.63 0.61 -0.45
CA GLN A 64 7.97 0.22 -0.91
C GLN A 64 8.42 -1.13 -0.31
N GLN A 65 8.13 -1.38 0.97
CA GLN A 65 8.38 -2.70 1.57
C GLN A 65 7.47 -3.78 0.98
N ALA A 66 6.24 -3.46 0.57
CA ALA A 66 5.38 -4.38 -0.17
C ALA A 66 6.02 -4.80 -1.52
N PHE A 67 6.60 -3.86 -2.27
CA PHE A 67 7.35 -4.15 -3.49
C PHE A 67 8.57 -5.04 -3.22
N ARG A 68 9.28 -4.80 -2.12
CA ARG A 68 10.39 -5.67 -1.73
C ARG A 68 9.92 -7.08 -1.36
N ALA A 69 8.81 -7.19 -0.62
CA ALA A 69 8.18 -8.47 -0.29
C ALA A 69 7.76 -9.24 -1.54
N LEU A 70 7.30 -8.54 -2.59
CA LEU A 70 6.98 -9.17 -3.87
C LEU A 70 8.16 -9.94 -4.45
N GLN A 71 9.34 -9.33 -4.43
CA GLN A 71 10.58 -9.85 -5.02
C GLN A 71 11.22 -10.96 -4.17
N THR A 72 11.14 -10.86 -2.84
CA THR A 72 11.83 -11.77 -1.92
C THR A 72 10.95 -12.91 -1.41
N GLY A 73 9.63 -12.77 -1.51
CA GLY A 73 8.67 -13.67 -0.88
C GLY A 73 8.49 -13.47 0.63
N ALA A 74 9.06 -12.40 1.19
CA ALA A 74 8.85 -12.03 2.59
C ALA A 74 7.44 -11.46 2.84
N VAL A 75 7.12 -11.27 4.12
CA VAL A 75 5.99 -10.46 4.59
C VAL A 75 6.56 -9.45 5.57
N TYR A 76 6.14 -8.18 5.48
CA TYR A 76 6.53 -7.15 6.41
C TYR A 76 5.41 -6.82 7.38
N GLU A 77 5.74 -6.67 8.65
CA GLU A 77 4.82 -6.30 9.71
C GLU A 77 5.28 -4.99 10.35
N PHE A 78 4.33 -4.07 10.54
CA PHE A 78 4.57 -2.75 11.10
C PHE A 78 3.52 -2.40 12.15
N SER A 79 3.87 -1.49 13.06
CA SER A 79 2.92 -0.85 13.98
C SER A 79 3.09 0.66 13.97
N SER A 80 2.05 1.41 14.34
CA SER A 80 2.12 2.86 14.54
C SER A 80 3.17 3.27 15.58
N ASP A 81 3.48 2.36 16.51
CA ASP A 81 4.43 2.59 17.59
C ASP A 81 5.89 2.29 17.18
N SER A 82 6.07 1.69 16.00
CA SER A 82 7.38 1.43 15.41
C SER A 82 7.59 2.41 14.25
N PRO A 83 8.39 3.48 14.41
CA PRO A 83 8.62 4.41 13.31
C PRO A 83 9.20 3.67 12.10
N ALA A 84 8.71 4.03 10.92
CA ALA A 84 9.32 3.64 9.65
C ALA A 84 10.80 4.07 9.70
N ARG A 85 11.70 3.09 9.79
CA ARG A 85 13.16 3.31 9.82
C ARG A 85 13.71 3.46 8.42
#